data_AF-A0A6V7M285-F1
#
_entry.id   AF-A0A6V7M285-F1
#
_cell.length_a   1.000
_cell.length_b   1.000
_cell.length_c   1.000
_cell.angle_alpha   90.00
_cell.angle_beta   90.00
_cell.angle_gamma   90.00
#
_symmetry.space_group_name_H-M   'P 1'
#
loop_
_entity.id
_entity.type
_entity.pdbx_description
1 polymer ?
#
loop_
_entity_poly.entity_id
_entity_poly.type
_entity_poly.pdbx_seq_one_letter_code
_entity_poly.pdbx_strand_id
1 'polypeptide(L)' 'LNLRYGPLCKEEALNNYPIISVFDRRDIEIVLRRPSRYPLRPPQEIISEYRKSRPDRYTNLGLVN' A
#
# COMPACT_ATOMS: atom_id res chain seq x y z
N LEU A 1 18.73 -12.54 -0.33
CA LEU A 1 18.78 -11.26 0.42
C LEU A 1 18.89 -11.50 1.92
N ASN A 2 17.91 -12.17 2.56
CA ASN A 2 17.95 -12.48 4.00
C ASN A 2 19.27 -13.11 4.47
N LEU A 3 19.74 -14.18 3.80
CA LEU A 3 20.99 -14.87 4.18
C LEU A 3 22.26 -14.01 4.10
N ARG A 4 22.22 -12.87 3.40
CA ARG A 4 23.38 -11.99 3.19
C ARG A 4 23.33 -10.71 4.01
N TYR A 5 22.14 -10.16 4.22
CA TYR A 5 21.94 -8.84 4.86
C TYR A 5 21.15 -8.91 6.17
N GLY A 6 20.64 -10.09 6.53
CA GLY A 6 19.87 -10.31 7.73
C GLY A 6 18.35 -10.19 7.54
N PRO A 7 17.59 -10.15 8.65
CA PRO A 7 16.13 -10.26 8.65
C PRO A 7 15.39 -9.05 8.08
N LEU A 8 16.09 -7.93 7.86
CA LEU A 8 15.58 -6.71 7.25
C LEU A 8 16.60 -6.16 6.25
N CYS A 9 16.16 -5.80 5.05
CA CYS A 9 17.03 -5.27 4.01
C CYS A 9 16.40 -4.05 3.35
N LYS A 10 17.17 -2.97 3.19
CA LYS A 10 16.79 -1.80 2.39
C LYS A 10 17.40 -1.92 1.00
N GLU A 11 16.58 -1.78 -0.01
CA GLU A 11 16.94 -1.80 -1.42
C GLU A 11 16.55 -0.46 -2.06
N GLU A 12 17.39 0.07 -2.94
CA GLU A 12 17.06 1.23 -3.78
C GLU A 12 16.51 0.70 -5.10
N ALA A 13 15.21 0.87 -5.34
CA ALA A 13 14.57 0.47 -6.59
C ALA A 13 14.70 1.55 -7.67
N LEU A 14 14.22 1.24 -8.89
CA LEU A 14 14.14 2.24 -9.96
C LEU A 14 13.48 3.53 -9.46
N ASN A 15 14.05 4.67 -9.86
CA ASN A 15 13.62 6.02 -9.49
C ASN A 15 13.84 6.38 -8.01
N ASN A 16 14.89 5.86 -7.37
CA ASN A 16 15.27 6.17 -5.98
C ASN A 16 14.14 5.90 -4.98
N TYR A 17 13.31 4.89 -5.26
CA TYR A 17 12.24 4.50 -4.35
C TYR A 17 12.78 3.45 -3.37
N PRO A 18 12.76 3.71 -2.05
CA PRO A 18 13.27 2.77 -1.07
C PRO A 18 12.29 1.61 -0.91
N ILE A 19 12.78 0.38 -1.11
CA ILE A 19 12.05 -0.85 -0.80
C ILE A 19 12.64 -1.44 0.48
N ILE A 20 11.77 -1.78 1.44
CA ILE A 20 12.16 -2.48 2.67
C ILE A 20 11.65 -3.91 2.59
N SER A 21 12.58 -4.85 2.45
CA SER A 21 12.33 -6.29 2.46
C SER A 21 12.39 -6.80 3.91
N VAL A 22 11.27 -7.36 4.40
CA VAL A 22 11.13 -7.92 5.75
C VAL A 22 11.02 -9.44 5.65
N PHE A 23 11.83 -10.19 6.39
CA PHE A 23 11.89 -11.65 6.27
C PHE A 23 11.47 -12.42 7.54
N ASP A 24 11.54 -11.82 8.74
CA ASP A 24 11.10 -12.47 9.97
C ASP A 24 9.56 -12.43 10.08
N ARG A 25 8.96 -13.57 10.43
CA ARG A 25 7.50 -13.69 10.58
C ARG A 25 6.92 -12.69 11.58
N ARG A 26 7.59 -12.46 12.70
CA ARG A 26 7.13 -11.54 13.75
C ARG A 26 7.15 -10.11 13.25
N ASP A 27 8.19 -9.74 12.51
CA ASP A 27 8.32 -8.40 11.94
C ASP A 27 7.26 -8.15 10.86
N ILE A 28 6.96 -9.15 10.03
CA ILE A 28 5.86 -9.08 9.05
C ILE A 28 4.52 -8.86 9.77
N GLU A 29 4.24 -9.62 10.83
CA GLU A 29 3.00 -9.46 11.61
C GLU A 29 2.89 -8.07 12.25
N ILE A 30 3.99 -7.52 12.78
CA ILE A 30 4.04 -6.17 13.35
C ILE A 30 3.72 -5.13 12.27
N VAL A 31 4.34 -5.24 11.09
CA VAL A 31 4.11 -4.30 9.98
C VAL A 31 2.66 -4.34 9.50
N LEU A 32 2.08 -5.54 9.35
CA LEU A 32 0.70 -5.70 8.88
C LEU A 32 -0.34 -5.26 9.91
N ARG A 33 -0.08 -5.46 11.21
CA ARG A 33 -1.02 -5.07 12.28
C ARG A 33 -0.92 -3.60 12.66
N ARG A 34 0.20 -2.95 12.36
CA ARG A 34 0.41 -1.54 12.69
C ARG A 34 -0.56 -0.69 11.86
N PRO A 35 -1.45 0.12 12.49
CA PRO A 35 -2.23 1.09 11.76
C PRO A 35 -1.26 2.10 11.14
N SER A 36 -1.20 2.08 9.82
CA SER A 36 -0.20 2.82 9.05
C SER A 36 -0.90 3.47 7.86
N ARG A 37 -0.38 4.61 7.42
CA ARG A 37 -0.83 5.26 6.18
C ARG A 37 -0.40 4.46 4.92
N TYR A 38 0.37 3.40 5.12
CA TYR A 38 0.89 2.48 4.12
C TYR A 38 0.40 1.01 4.33
N PRO A 39 0.24 0.20 3.28
CA PRO A 39 0.35 0.59 1.88
C PRO A 39 -0.68 1.67 1.58
N LEU A 40 -0.22 2.75 0.93
CA LEU A 40 -1.08 3.88 0.63
C LEU A 40 -2.12 3.27 -0.32
N ARG A 41 -3.37 3.17 0.12
CA ARG A 41 -4.45 2.87 -0.82
C ARG A 41 -4.49 4.11 -1.69
N PRO A 42 -3.93 4.10 -2.92
CA PRO A 42 -3.96 5.29 -3.72
C PRO A 42 -5.43 5.64 -3.82
N PRO A 43 -5.85 6.88 -3.52
CA PRO A 43 -7.21 7.27 -3.77
C PRO A 43 -7.49 6.83 -5.20
N GLN A 44 -8.51 6.01 -5.37
CA GLN A 44 -8.85 5.49 -6.69
C GLN A 44 -9.42 6.67 -7.49
N GLU A 45 -8.63 7.70 -7.76
CA GLU A 45 -9.09 8.99 -8.29
C GLU A 45 -9.82 8.78 -9.61
N ILE A 46 -9.34 7.86 -10.44
CA ILE A 46 -10.02 7.46 -11.67
C ILE A 46 -11.38 6.82 -11.39
N ILE A 47 -11.49 5.93 -10.39
CA ILE A 47 -12.77 5.30 -10.03
C ILE A 47 -13.70 6.31 -9.34
N SER A 48 -13.13 7.23 -8.56
CA SER A 48 -13.82 8.32 -7.89
C SER A 48 -14.40 9.28 -8.93
N GLU A 49 -13.62 9.75 -9.89
CA GLU A 49 -14.07 10.61 -11.00
C GLU A 49 -15.01 9.87 -11.96
N TYR A 50 -14.76 8.59 -12.26
CA TYR A 50 -15.66 7.76 -13.07
C TYR A 50 -17.05 7.61 -12.42
N ARG A 51 -17.09 7.46 -11.08
CA ARG A 51 -18.33 7.38 -10.31
C ARG A 51 -19.01 8.74 -10.18
N LYS A 52 -18.26 9.80 -9.89
CA LYS A 52 -18.79 11.18 -9.82
C LYS A 52 -19.43 11.62 -11.14
N SER A 53 -18.85 11.24 -12.28
CA SER A 53 -19.39 11.57 -13.60
C SER A 53 -20.64 10.77 -14.00
N ARG A 54 -21.05 9.75 -13.23
CA ARG A 54 -22.21 8.88 -13.50
C ARG A 54 -23.08 8.68 -12.25
N PRO A 55 -23.68 9.76 -11.72
CA PRO A 55 -24.51 9.70 -10.51
C PRO A 55 -25.81 8.91 -10.73
N ASP A 56 -26.23 8.74 -11.99
CA ASP A 56 -27.33 7.88 -12.43
C ASP A 56 -27.10 6.41 -12.05
N ARG A 57 -25.84 5.96 -12.02
CA ARG A 57 -25.45 4.58 -11.68
C ARG A 57 -24.89 4.43 -10.27
N TYR A 58 -24.30 5.48 -9.72
CA TYR A 58 -23.61 5.46 -8.43
C TYR A 58 -24.15 6.55 -7.52
N THR A 59 -25.29 6.28 -6.89
CA THR A 59 -26.12 7.31 -6.25
C THR A 59 -25.64 7.75 -4.87
N ASN A 60 -24.99 6.91 -4.04
CA ASN A 60 -24.21 7.31 -2.84
C ASN A 60 -23.61 6.10 -2.06
N LEU A 61 -22.66 6.38 -1.15
CA LEU A 61 -22.19 5.55 -0.01
C LEU A 61 -21.10 4.48 -0.18
N GLY A 62 -20.58 4.19 -1.38
CA GLY A 62 -19.66 3.06 -1.58
C GLY A 62 -18.17 3.35 -1.77
N LEU A 63 -17.72 4.61 -1.74
CA LEU A 63 -16.30 4.93 -1.94
C LEU A 63 -15.57 4.87 -0.60
N VAL A 64 -15.17 3.65 -0.21
CA VAL A 64 -14.30 3.44 0.94
C VAL A 64 -12.85 3.71 0.51
N ASN A 65 -12.30 4.84 0.96
CA ASN A 65 -10.86 5.16 0.85
C ASN A 65 -10.02 4.20 1.68
#